data_AF-A0A9J6GGB4-F1
#
_entry.id   AF-A0A9J6GGB4-F1
#
_cell.length_a   1.000
_cell.length_b   1.000
_cell.length_c   1.000
_cell.angle_alpha   90.00
_cell.angle_beta   90.00
_cell.angle_gamma   90.00
#
_symmetry.space_group_name_H-M   'P 1'
#
loop_
_entity.id
_entity.type
_entity.pdbx_description
1 polymer ?
#
loop_
_entity_poly.entity_id
_entity_poly.type
_entity_poly.pdbx_seq_one_letter_code
_entity_poly.pdbx_strand_id
1 'polypeptide(L)'
;MQIALQGSIDTVIQSQKTLGSTVNEKLSQMNGTLETITCYTEEIAELKSEIVSLKKIIATQQRKLDELENRSRRRYVVILGLPEQKGETPADLRERVLSEVFHSKLGVATKSVERVHRIGKKSTNKPRPVMLNFFDYNQKNAHYAKLQETEMINHIHQP
;
A
#
# COMPACT_ATOMS: atom_id res chain seq x y z
N MET A 1 -53.01 8.61 70.25
CA MET A 1 -53.22 8.72 68.79
C MET A 1 -52.40 9.85 68.18
N GLN A 2 -52.44 11.07 68.73
CA GLN A 2 -51.77 12.26 68.19
C GLN A 2 -50.23 12.17 68.16
N ILE A 3 -49.60 11.64 69.21
CA ILE A 3 -48.13 11.46 69.31
C ILE A 3 -47.60 10.46 68.26
N ALA A 4 -48.32 9.35 68.03
CA ALA A 4 -47.94 8.35 67.05
C ALA A 4 -48.05 8.86 65.60
N LEU A 5 -49.05 9.73 65.33
CA LEU A 5 -49.20 10.40 64.05
C LEU A 5 -48.01 11.35 63.78
N GLN A 6 -47.61 12.14 64.79
CA GLN A 6 -46.48 13.07 64.67
C GLN A 6 -45.16 12.36 64.40
N GLY A 7 -44.86 11.27 65.12
CA GLY A 7 -43.64 10.48 64.87
C GLY A 7 -43.61 9.86 63.47
N SER A 8 -44.76 9.47 62.92
CA SER A 8 -44.87 8.99 61.54
C SER A 8 -44.58 10.10 60.53
N ILE A 9 -45.10 11.31 60.76
CA ILE A 9 -44.85 12.50 59.92
C ILE A 9 -43.35 12.85 59.93
N ASP A 10 -42.72 12.87 61.10
CA ASP A 10 -41.30 13.20 61.22
C ASP A 10 -40.43 12.17 60.49
N THR A 11 -40.78 10.88 60.58
CA THR A 11 -40.10 9.80 59.84
C THR A 11 -40.22 10.00 58.32
N VAL A 12 -41.41 10.39 57.85
CA VAL A 12 -41.65 10.69 56.42
C VAL A 12 -40.83 11.89 55.97
N ILE A 13 -40.80 12.99 56.75
CA ILE A 13 -40.00 14.18 56.43
C ILE A 13 -38.51 13.85 56.36
N GLN A 14 -38.00 13.08 57.33
CA GLN A 14 -36.61 12.61 57.34
C GLN A 14 -36.29 11.82 56.06
N SER A 15 -37.17 10.87 55.70
CA SER A 15 -37.01 10.05 54.50
C SER A 15 -37.07 10.88 53.21
N GLN A 16 -37.97 11.86 53.11
CA GLN A 16 -38.06 12.78 51.97
C GLN A 16 -36.80 13.62 51.84
N LYS A 17 -36.23 14.09 52.95
CA LYS A 17 -34.99 14.88 52.95
C LYS A 17 -33.80 14.06 52.46
N THR A 18 -33.66 12.82 52.95
CA THR A 18 -32.61 11.89 52.49
C THR A 18 -32.78 11.53 51.02
N LEU A 19 -34.01 11.27 50.56
CA LEU A 19 -34.30 11.06 49.14
C LEU A 19 -33.90 12.28 48.30
N GLY A 20 -34.25 13.49 48.75
CA GLY A 20 -33.88 14.73 48.06
C GLY A 20 -32.36 14.90 47.91
N SER A 21 -31.59 14.63 48.96
CA SER A 21 -30.12 14.68 48.87
C SER A 21 -29.55 13.64 47.92
N THR A 22 -30.03 12.38 47.99
CA THR A 22 -29.56 11.31 47.11
C THR A 22 -29.91 11.58 45.64
N VAL A 23 -31.10 12.12 45.37
CA VAL A 23 -31.49 12.53 44.01
C VAL A 23 -30.55 13.63 43.50
N ASN A 24 -30.26 14.64 44.32
CA ASN A 24 -29.40 15.75 43.92
C ASN A 24 -27.95 15.30 43.65
N GLU A 25 -27.40 14.41 44.48
CA GLU A 25 -26.09 13.80 44.26
C GLU A 25 -26.02 13.02 42.95
N LYS A 26 -27.02 12.17 42.69
CA LYS A 26 -27.10 11.41 41.43
C LYS A 26 -27.28 12.32 40.21
N LEU A 27 -28.02 13.42 40.34
CA LEU A 27 -28.23 14.39 39.26
C LEU A 27 -26.92 15.11 38.92
N SER A 28 -26.13 15.47 39.93
CA SER A 28 -24.79 16.02 39.76
C SER A 28 -23.85 15.05 39.05
N GLN A 29 -23.82 13.78 39.49
CA GLN A 29 -23.03 12.74 38.83
C GLN A 29 -23.47 12.53 37.37
N MET A 30 -24.79 12.51 37.12
CA MET A 30 -25.35 12.34 35.78
C MET A 30 -24.93 13.47 34.85
N ASN A 31 -24.97 14.72 35.31
CA ASN A 31 -24.51 15.87 34.54
C ASN A 31 -23.03 15.74 34.18
N GLY A 32 -22.17 15.36 35.14
CA GLY A 32 -20.74 15.10 34.86
C GLY A 32 -20.52 13.97 33.85
N THR A 33 -21.34 12.91 33.90
CA THR A 33 -21.26 11.85 32.88
C THR A 33 -21.74 12.32 31.50
N LEU A 34 -22.72 13.22 31.43
CA LEU A 34 -23.17 13.79 30.16
C LEU A 34 -22.09 14.66 29.53
N GLU A 35 -21.41 15.48 30.32
CA GLU A 35 -20.29 16.32 29.86
C GLU A 35 -19.14 15.47 29.28
N THR A 36 -18.77 14.37 29.98
CA THR A 36 -17.73 13.46 29.47
C THR A 36 -18.16 12.73 28.20
N ILE A 37 -19.42 12.29 28.10
CA ILE A 37 -19.98 11.71 26.88
C ILE A 37 -19.93 12.73 25.73
N THR A 38 -20.31 13.99 25.96
CA THR A 38 -20.25 15.02 24.91
C THR A 38 -18.83 15.23 24.40
N CYS A 39 -17.85 15.30 25.30
CA CYS A 39 -16.44 15.42 24.93
C CYS A 39 -15.97 14.23 24.07
N TYR A 40 -16.29 13.00 24.49
CA TYR A 40 -15.95 11.82 23.69
C TYR A 40 -16.66 11.77 22.34
N THR A 41 -17.89 12.28 22.24
CA THR A 41 -18.58 12.33 20.95
C THR A 41 -17.91 13.31 19.98
N GLU A 42 -17.37 14.42 20.48
CA GLU A 42 -16.59 15.38 19.70
C GLU A 42 -15.26 14.78 19.25
N GLU A 43 -14.51 14.16 20.17
CA GLU A 43 -13.24 13.49 19.86
C GLU A 43 -13.43 12.37 18.82
N ILE A 44 -14.49 11.56 18.95
CA ILE A 44 -14.82 10.52 17.97
C ILE A 44 -15.12 11.13 16.59
N ALA A 45 -15.78 12.30 16.54
CA ALA A 45 -16.07 12.97 15.28
C ALA A 45 -14.79 13.47 14.60
N GLU A 46 -13.87 14.05 15.38
CA GLU A 46 -12.56 14.50 14.90
C GLU A 46 -11.71 13.34 14.39
N LEU A 47 -11.58 12.26 15.17
CA LEU A 47 -10.84 11.06 14.78
C LEU A 47 -11.41 10.42 13.50
N LYS A 48 -12.74 10.39 13.35
CA LYS A 48 -13.38 9.91 12.12
C LYS A 48 -13.02 10.79 10.91
N SER A 49 -12.99 12.10 11.08
CA SER A 49 -12.58 13.04 10.04
C SER A 49 -11.12 12.81 9.63
N GLU A 50 -10.22 12.65 10.61
CA GLU A 50 -8.81 12.37 10.38
C GLU A 50 -8.62 11.04 9.64
N ILE A 51 -9.32 9.98 10.04
CA ILE A 51 -9.29 8.68 9.34
C ILE A 51 -9.67 8.83 7.87
N VAL A 52 -10.70 9.62 7.55
CA VAL A 52 -11.11 9.86 6.16
C VAL A 52 -10.01 10.61 5.38
N SER A 53 -9.40 11.62 5.99
CA SER A 53 -8.26 12.36 5.41
C SER A 53 -7.07 11.45 5.13
N LEU A 54 -6.65 10.65 6.11
CA LEU A 54 -5.54 9.72 6.00
C LEU A 54 -5.79 8.66 4.92
N LYS A 55 -7.01 8.10 4.85
CA LYS A 55 -7.39 7.15 3.78
C LYS A 55 -7.25 7.78 2.39
N LYS A 56 -7.64 9.05 2.23
CA LYS A 56 -7.49 9.77 0.96
C LYS A 56 -6.01 9.99 0.59
N ILE A 57 -5.17 10.31 1.57
CA ILE A 57 -3.73 10.47 1.38
C ILE A 57 -3.11 9.14 0.95
N ILE A 58 -3.42 8.04 1.64
CA ILE A 58 -2.94 6.69 1.30
C ILE A 58 -3.34 6.33 -0.14
N ALA A 59 -4.62 6.51 -0.51
CA ALA A 59 -5.08 6.22 -1.87
C ALA A 59 -4.36 7.07 -2.93
N THR A 60 -4.05 8.33 -2.62
CA THR A 60 -3.31 9.22 -3.52
C THR A 60 -1.86 8.82 -3.64
N GLN A 61 -1.21 8.44 -2.53
CA GLN A 61 0.17 7.97 -2.52
C GLN A 61 0.30 6.65 -3.26
N GLN A 62 -0.62 5.71 -3.08
CA GLN A 62 -0.62 4.44 -3.80
C GLN A 62 -0.68 4.67 -5.32
N ARG A 63 -1.58 5.54 -5.78
CA ARG A 63 -1.67 5.89 -7.20
C ARG A 63 -0.37 6.48 -7.75
N LYS A 64 0.27 7.38 -6.98
CA LYS A 64 1.56 7.97 -7.37
C LYS A 64 2.67 6.92 -7.42
N LEU A 65 2.70 5.98 -6.48
CA LEU A 65 3.64 4.86 -6.50
C LEU A 65 3.43 3.99 -7.74
N ASP A 66 2.18 3.61 -8.02
CA ASP A 66 1.84 2.81 -9.20
C ASP A 66 2.26 3.52 -10.50
N GLU A 67 1.99 4.83 -10.62
CA GLU A 67 2.42 5.64 -11.76
C GLU A 67 3.95 5.71 -11.90
N LEU A 68 4.68 5.93 -10.81
CA LEU A 68 6.14 5.99 -10.80
C LEU A 68 6.76 4.65 -11.17
N GLU A 69 6.23 3.57 -10.60
CA GLU A 69 6.68 2.22 -10.92
C GLU A 69 6.37 1.87 -12.37
N ASN A 70 5.18 2.21 -12.89
CA ASN A 70 4.83 1.99 -14.29
C ASN A 70 5.75 2.78 -15.22
N ARG A 71 6.02 4.05 -14.91
CA ARG A 71 6.96 4.88 -15.68
C ARG A 71 8.38 4.30 -15.65
N SER A 72 8.80 3.74 -14.52
CA SER A 72 10.08 3.04 -14.39
C SER A 72 10.10 1.77 -15.23
N ARG A 73 9.11 0.88 -15.05
CA ARG A 73 8.92 -0.41 -15.73
C ARG A 73 8.85 -0.28 -17.26
N ARG A 74 8.36 0.84 -17.78
CA ARG A 74 8.30 1.11 -19.24
C ARG A 74 9.64 0.96 -19.96
N ARG A 75 10.76 1.22 -19.28
CA ARG A 75 12.11 1.09 -19.84
C ARG A 75 12.68 -0.32 -19.74
N TYR A 76 11.99 -1.23 -19.05
CA TYR A 76 12.46 -2.58 -18.87
C TYR A 76 11.88 -3.53 -19.91
N VAL A 77 12.69 -4.52 -20.28
CA VAL A 77 12.31 -5.67 -21.10
C VAL A 77 12.83 -6.92 -20.42
N VAL A 78 12.03 -7.99 -20.43
CA VAL A 78 12.45 -9.28 -19.91
C VAL A 78 12.64 -10.26 -21.05
N ILE A 79 13.86 -10.78 -21.16
CA ILE A 79 14.26 -11.77 -22.15
C ILE A 79 14.25 -13.15 -21.50
N LEU A 80 13.64 -14.11 -22.18
CA LEU A 80 13.53 -15.50 -21.75
C LEU A 80 14.40 -16.39 -22.63
N GLY A 81 14.77 -17.55 -22.07
CA GLY A 81 15.43 -18.60 -22.83
C GLY A 81 16.91 -18.36 -23.15
N LEU A 82 17.52 -17.24 -22.73
CA LEU A 82 18.96 -17.02 -22.89
C LEU A 82 19.73 -17.98 -21.97
N PRO A 83 20.54 -18.93 -22.47
CA PRO A 83 21.26 -19.90 -21.63
C PRO A 83 22.17 -19.22 -20.60
N GLU A 84 22.29 -19.77 -19.39
CA GLU A 84 23.22 -19.27 -18.35
C GLU A 84 24.60 -19.90 -18.50
N GLN A 85 25.66 -19.10 -18.36
CA GLN A 85 27.04 -19.58 -18.30
C GLN A 85 27.54 -19.65 -16.85
N LYS A 86 28.42 -20.62 -16.57
CA LYS A 86 29.06 -20.74 -15.26
C LYS A 86 30.04 -19.57 -15.09
N GLY A 87 29.87 -18.80 -14.01
CA GLY A 87 30.71 -17.63 -13.76
C GLY A 87 30.36 -16.39 -14.60
N GLU A 88 29.20 -16.37 -15.26
CA GLU A 88 28.70 -15.22 -16.05
C GLU A 88 28.77 -13.92 -15.24
N THR A 89 29.59 -12.97 -15.70
CA THR A 89 29.62 -11.62 -15.13
C THR A 89 28.53 -10.74 -15.76
N PRO A 90 28.17 -9.60 -15.13
CA PRO A 90 27.23 -8.67 -15.75
C PRO A 90 27.69 -8.12 -17.10
N ALA A 91 29.00 -8.01 -17.33
CA ALA A 91 29.56 -7.57 -18.61
C ALA A 91 29.37 -8.64 -19.70
N ASP A 92 29.68 -9.90 -19.38
CA ASP A 92 29.50 -11.03 -20.31
C ASP A 92 28.02 -11.17 -20.71
N LEU A 93 27.13 -11.09 -19.72
CA LEU A 93 25.68 -11.14 -19.97
C LEU A 93 25.23 -10.01 -20.89
N ARG A 94 25.75 -8.80 -20.70
CA ARG A 94 25.44 -7.65 -21.55
C ARG A 94 25.90 -7.90 -22.98
N GLU A 95 27.13 -8.34 -23.17
CA GLU A 95 27.67 -8.64 -24.51
C GLU A 95 26.85 -9.70 -25.22
N ARG A 96 26.50 -10.79 -24.52
CA ARG A 96 25.65 -11.86 -25.06
C ARG A 96 24.26 -11.40 -25.43
N VAL A 97 23.64 -10.53 -24.64
CA VAL A 97 22.35 -9.94 -25.00
C VAL A 97 22.48 -9.12 -26.29
N LEU A 98 23.54 -8.33 -26.44
CA LEU A 98 23.77 -7.52 -27.65
C LEU A 98 24.04 -8.40 -28.88
N SER A 99 24.85 -9.45 -28.75
CA SER A 99 25.23 -10.32 -29.86
C SER A 99 24.17 -11.35 -30.23
N GLU A 100 23.67 -12.13 -29.26
CA GLU A 100 22.73 -13.23 -29.51
C GLU A 100 21.29 -12.74 -29.71
N VAL A 101 20.87 -11.70 -28.98
CA VAL A 101 19.49 -11.21 -29.04
C VAL A 101 19.37 -10.10 -30.08
N PHE A 102 20.05 -8.97 -29.89
CA PHE A 102 19.86 -7.82 -30.77
C PHE A 102 20.47 -8.02 -32.16
N HIS A 103 21.72 -8.48 -32.24
CA HIS A 103 22.38 -8.64 -33.53
C HIS A 103 21.90 -9.91 -34.26
N SER A 104 22.01 -11.09 -33.65
CA SER A 104 21.72 -12.36 -34.32
C SER A 104 20.23 -12.60 -34.56
N LYS A 105 19.36 -12.38 -33.56
CA LYS A 105 17.92 -12.64 -33.70
C LYS A 105 17.14 -11.48 -34.30
N LEU A 106 17.48 -10.25 -33.94
CA LEU A 106 16.73 -9.07 -34.40
C LEU A 106 17.35 -8.35 -35.60
N GLY A 107 18.62 -8.60 -35.92
CA GLY A 107 19.34 -7.87 -36.96
C GLY A 107 19.44 -6.36 -36.68
N VAL A 108 19.43 -5.95 -35.41
CA VAL A 108 19.51 -4.53 -35.01
C VAL A 108 20.71 -4.29 -34.10
N ALA A 109 21.35 -3.14 -34.24
CA ALA A 109 22.33 -2.65 -33.29
C ALA A 109 21.64 -1.76 -32.26
N THR A 110 21.93 -1.97 -30.97
CA THR A 110 21.47 -1.10 -29.88
C THR A 110 22.64 -0.68 -29.00
N LYS A 111 22.69 0.61 -28.65
CA LYS A 111 23.62 1.17 -27.66
C LYS A 111 22.90 1.66 -26.41
N SER A 112 21.57 1.65 -26.41
CA SER A 112 20.71 2.19 -25.34
C SER A 112 20.63 1.29 -24.11
N VAL A 113 21.22 0.10 -24.13
CA VAL A 113 21.21 -0.79 -22.97
C VAL A 113 21.93 -0.10 -21.80
N GLU A 114 21.22 0.18 -20.71
CA GLU A 114 21.81 0.78 -19.51
C GLU A 114 22.32 -0.33 -18.59
N ARG A 115 21.43 -1.26 -18.20
CA ARG A 115 21.73 -2.35 -17.26
C ARG A 115 21.13 -3.66 -17.74
N VAL A 116 21.82 -4.75 -17.41
CA VAL A 116 21.40 -6.11 -17.70
C VAL A 116 21.70 -6.98 -16.49
N HIS A 117 20.73 -7.76 -16.04
CA HIS A 117 20.95 -8.73 -14.97
C HIS A 117 19.93 -9.87 -15.02
N ARG A 118 20.30 -11.02 -14.47
CA ARG A 118 19.39 -12.15 -14.27
C ARG A 118 18.46 -11.89 -13.09
N ILE A 119 17.19 -12.25 -13.21
CA ILE A 119 16.20 -12.15 -12.13
C ILE A 119 15.76 -13.53 -11.64
N GLY A 120 15.49 -13.63 -10.33
CA GLY A 120 15.04 -14.86 -9.68
C GLY A 120 16.16 -15.82 -9.25
N LYS A 121 15.73 -16.94 -8.66
CA LYS A 121 16.61 -18.01 -8.17
C LYS A 121 17.07 -18.89 -9.33
N LYS A 122 18.31 -19.39 -9.26
CA LYS A 122 18.82 -20.34 -10.26
C LYS A 122 17.99 -21.63 -10.20
N SER A 123 17.62 -22.14 -11.37
CA SER A 123 16.94 -23.43 -11.52
C SER A 123 17.76 -24.31 -12.44
N THR A 124 17.76 -25.62 -12.19
CA THR A 124 18.39 -26.61 -13.06
C THR A 124 17.63 -26.81 -14.38
N ASN A 125 16.32 -26.51 -14.38
CA ASN A 125 15.44 -26.87 -15.50
C ASN A 125 15.25 -25.73 -16.50
N LYS A 126 15.50 -24.47 -16.11
CA LYS A 126 15.25 -23.30 -16.96
C LYS A 126 16.24 -22.17 -16.66
N PRO A 127 16.82 -21.52 -17.69
CA PRO A 127 17.63 -20.34 -17.48
C PRO A 127 16.81 -19.20 -16.88
N ARG A 128 17.42 -18.42 -15.97
CA ARG A 128 16.77 -17.25 -15.38
C ARG A 128 16.45 -16.20 -16.45
N PRO A 129 15.28 -15.55 -16.38
CA PRO A 129 14.99 -14.40 -17.20
C PRO A 129 16.06 -13.31 -17.04
N VAL A 130 16.31 -12.58 -18.11
CA VAL A 130 17.21 -11.43 -18.12
C VAL A 130 16.36 -10.17 -18.11
N MET A 131 16.54 -9.32 -17.09
CA MET A 131 15.96 -8.00 -17.05
C MET A 131 16.92 -7.00 -17.69
N LEU A 132 16.45 -6.39 -18.77
CA LEU A 132 17.13 -5.40 -19.57
C LEU A 132 16.53 -4.03 -19.31
N ASN A 133 17.35 -3.01 -19.05
CA ASN A 133 16.91 -1.62 -18.95
C ASN A 133 17.45 -0.80 -20.13
N PHE A 134 16.60 0.00 -20.75
CA PHE A 134 16.97 0.94 -21.82
C PHE A 134 17.08 2.36 -21.29
N PHE A 135 18.10 3.09 -21.73
CA PHE A 135 18.25 4.53 -21.48
C PHE A 135 17.22 5.34 -22.29
N ASP A 136 17.06 4.99 -23.57
CA ASP A 136 16.10 5.57 -24.51
C ASP A 136 14.85 4.69 -24.68
N TYR A 137 13.72 5.23 -24.24
CA TYR A 137 12.40 4.61 -24.34
C TYR A 137 11.92 4.43 -25.78
N ASN A 138 12.26 5.35 -26.69
CA ASN A 138 11.84 5.26 -28.08
C ASN A 138 12.53 4.08 -28.78
N GLN A 139 13.84 3.91 -28.51
CA GLN A 139 14.58 2.74 -28.99
C GLN A 139 14.03 1.43 -28.39
N LYS A 140 13.65 1.41 -27.11
CA LYS A 140 12.97 0.25 -26.51
C LYS A 140 11.72 -0.10 -27.30
N ASN A 141 10.85 0.88 -27.59
CA ASN A 141 9.59 0.61 -28.28
C ASN A 141 9.80 0.12 -29.71
N ALA A 142 10.77 0.69 -30.44
CA ALA A 142 11.11 0.24 -31.79
C ALA A 142 11.61 -1.22 -31.81
N HIS A 143 12.40 -1.63 -30.81
CA HIS A 143 12.88 -3.00 -30.71
C HIS A 143 11.86 -3.97 -30.11
N TYR A 144 10.94 -3.48 -29.29
CA TYR A 144 9.95 -4.30 -28.60
C TYR A 144 9.01 -5.03 -29.56
N ALA A 145 8.55 -4.37 -30.62
CA ALA A 145 7.71 -5.00 -31.65
C ALA A 145 8.42 -6.21 -32.29
N LYS A 146 9.69 -6.04 -32.69
CA LYS A 146 10.50 -7.13 -33.25
C LYS A 146 10.81 -8.23 -32.24
N LEU A 147 11.02 -7.87 -30.97
CA LEU A 147 11.26 -8.87 -29.94
C LEU A 147 10.03 -9.74 -29.66
N GLN A 148 8.81 -9.19 -29.80
CA GLN A 148 7.56 -9.96 -29.68
C GLN A 148 7.46 -11.04 -30.78
N GLU A 149 7.92 -10.75 -31.99
CA GLU A 149 7.96 -11.71 -33.10
C GLU A 149 8.90 -12.90 -32.85
N THR A 150 9.90 -12.74 -31.98
CA THR A 150 10.91 -13.77 -31.68
C THR A 150 10.53 -14.75 -30.56
N GLU A 151 9.32 -14.67 -29.99
CA GLU A 151 8.83 -15.47 -28.83
C GLU A 151 9.73 -15.45 -27.59
N MET A 152 10.74 -14.57 -27.56
CA MET A 152 11.77 -14.48 -26.51
C MET A 152 11.37 -13.53 -25.37
N ILE A 153 10.16 -12.96 -25.40
CA ILE A 153 9.63 -12.06 -24.37
C ILE A 153 8.32 -12.63 -23.83
N ASN A 154 8.20 -12.72 -22.50
CA ASN A 154 6.87 -12.78 -21.89
C ASN A 154 6.31 -11.36 -21.78
N HIS A 155 5.04 -11.21 -22.14
CA HIS A 155 4.23 -10.03 -21.82
C HIS A 155 4.31 -9.74 -20.32
N ILE A 156 5.25 -8.90 -19.90
CA ILE A 156 5.07 -8.16 -18.66
C ILE A 156 4.12 -7.06 -19.04
N HIS A 157 2.84 -7.38 -18.86
CA HIS A 157 1.68 -6.51 -18.93
C HIS A 157 2.12 -5.07 -18.59
N GLN A 158 2.18 -4.23 -19.61
CA GLN A 158 2.12 -2.80 -19.35
C GLN A 158 0.64 -2.53 -19.06
N PRO A 159 0.29 -2.01 -17.88
CA PRO A 159 -1.07 -1.56 -17.64
C PRO A 159 -1.46 -0.44 -18.60
#